data_AF-A0A7S1PUW3-F1
#
_entry.id   AF-A0A7S1PUW3-F1
#
_cell.length_a   1.000
_cell.length_b   1.000
_cell.length_c   1.000
_cell.angle_alpha   90.00
_cell.angle_beta   90.00
_cell.angle_gamma   90.00
#
_symmetry.space_group_name_H-M   'P 1'
#
loop_
_entity.id
_entity.type
_entity.pdbx_description
1 polymer ?
#
loop_
_entity_poly.entity_id
_entity_poly.type
_entity_poly.pdbx_seq_one_letter_code
_entity_poly.pdbx_strand_id
1 'polypeptide(L)'
;MELEPQRIALSKTQAVEINHLLAKAYSATDFQEKLRKAFEKAGNDERGQMNVRHQACFPVQAPIVKRFGFEPTRAGVWRCQLALETEDLQAIPEVRKGTVLLRWLSDPSRQKLGPAPAGYDRYGPRELRANEETGEGRLWVVTGGAAHGGIVVRQGKEMATKELIRRLGPGAVVEQADLEGGRLHYRKVEGDGPDYGWVSVSAAGKPLMRCLDEE
;
A
#
# COMPACT_ATOMS: atom_id res chain seq x y z
N MET A 1 16.15 27.08 -25.18
CA MET A 1 14.76 26.72 -24.84
C MET A 1 14.84 25.33 -24.21
N GLU A 2 15.13 25.28 -22.92
CA GLU A 2 15.20 24.02 -22.18
C GLU A 2 13.77 23.51 -22.02
N LEU A 3 13.49 22.34 -22.58
CA LEU A 3 12.24 21.62 -22.36
C LEU A 3 12.15 21.34 -20.86
N GLU A 4 11.22 21.98 -20.16
CA GLU A 4 10.90 21.57 -18.79
C GLU A 4 10.62 20.07 -18.81
N PRO A 5 11.34 19.26 -18.02
CA PRO A 5 11.08 17.83 -17.97
C PRO A 5 9.63 17.65 -17.52
N GLN A 6 8.84 16.91 -18.30
CA GLN A 6 7.43 16.64 -18.00
C GLN A 6 7.29 16.23 -16.53
N ARG A 7 6.61 17.05 -15.73
CA ARG A 7 6.23 16.69 -14.36
C ARG A 7 5.29 15.50 -14.46
N ILE A 8 5.79 14.31 -14.12
CA ILE A 8 4.96 13.13 -13.96
C ILE A 8 4.02 13.39 -12.78
N ALA A 9 2.75 13.62 -13.09
CA ALA A 9 1.71 13.85 -12.10
C ALA A 9 1.15 12.49 -11.66
N LEU A 10 1.21 12.21 -10.35
CA LEU A 10 0.56 11.05 -9.76
C LEU A 10 -0.92 11.35 -9.53
N SER A 11 -1.79 10.44 -9.94
CA SER A 11 -3.18 10.46 -9.48
C SER A 11 -3.26 10.09 -7.99
N LYS A 12 -4.38 10.44 -7.33
CA LYS A 12 -4.66 10.02 -5.94
C LYS A 12 -4.44 8.53 -5.73
N THR A 13 -4.98 7.69 -6.62
CA THR A 13 -4.86 6.23 -6.51
C THR A 13 -3.42 5.77 -6.63
N GLN A 14 -2.66 6.32 -7.58
CA GLN A 14 -1.24 5.98 -7.74
C GLN A 14 -0.39 6.44 -6.57
N ALA A 15 -0.68 7.60 -5.98
CA ALA A 15 0.02 8.10 -4.80
C ALA A 15 -0.17 7.18 -3.58
N VAL A 16 -1.41 6.72 -3.34
CA VAL A 16 -1.70 5.73 -2.30
C VAL A 16 -1.00 4.41 -2.58
N GLU A 17 -1.06 3.91 -3.83
CA GLU A 17 -0.46 2.64 -4.20
C GLU A 17 1.07 2.65 -4.05
N ILE A 18 1.76 3.70 -4.48
CA ILE A 18 3.21 3.86 -4.27
C ILE A 18 3.54 3.79 -2.78
N ASN A 19 2.83 4.56 -1.95
CA ASN A 19 3.08 4.60 -0.52
C ASN A 19 2.90 3.21 0.11
N HIS A 20 1.87 2.47 -0.30
CA HIS A 20 1.63 1.11 0.18
C HIS A 20 2.74 0.15 -0.22
N LEU A 21 3.18 0.18 -1.48
CA LEU A 21 4.25 -0.69 -1.97
C LEU A 21 5.57 -0.41 -1.25
N LEU A 22 5.92 0.87 -1.10
CA LEU A 22 7.12 1.28 -0.38
C LEU A 22 7.04 0.95 1.10
N ALA A 23 5.89 1.18 1.75
CA ALA A 23 5.71 0.90 3.18
C ALA A 23 5.81 -0.60 3.45
N LYS A 24 5.17 -1.44 2.64
CA LYS A 24 5.31 -2.90 2.72
C LYS A 24 6.76 -3.34 2.59
N ALA A 25 7.49 -2.79 1.61
CA ALA A 25 8.87 -3.18 1.38
C ALA A 25 9.82 -2.67 2.48
N TYR A 26 9.59 -1.46 2.99
CA TYR A 26 10.40 -0.91 4.08
C TYR A 26 10.07 -1.54 5.42
N SER A 27 8.84 -2.00 5.67
CA SER A 27 8.51 -2.68 6.92
C SER A 27 9.03 -4.13 6.99
N ALA A 28 9.57 -4.68 5.90
CA ALA A 28 10.13 -6.02 5.90
C ALA A 28 11.27 -6.15 6.92
N THR A 29 11.25 -7.23 7.71
CA THR A 29 12.22 -7.47 8.79
C THR A 29 13.65 -7.43 8.29
N ASP A 30 13.94 -8.11 7.18
CA ASP A 30 15.28 -8.20 6.62
C ASP A 30 15.78 -6.83 6.10
N PHE A 31 14.88 -6.00 5.53
CA PHE A 31 15.20 -4.63 5.17
C PHE A 31 15.54 -3.79 6.41
N GLN A 32 14.68 -3.83 7.43
CA GLN A 32 14.88 -3.04 8.65
C GLN A 32 16.15 -3.44 9.41
N GLU A 33 16.48 -4.73 9.48
CA GLU A 33 17.72 -5.22 10.06
C GLU A 33 18.96 -4.74 9.29
N LYS A 34 18.95 -4.87 7.96
CA LYS A 34 20.04 -4.38 7.10
C LYS A 34 20.24 -2.88 7.24
N LEU A 35 19.15 -2.10 7.23
CA LEU A 35 19.18 -0.65 7.38
C LEU A 35 19.76 -0.24 8.74
N ARG A 36 19.27 -0.81 9.85
CA ARG A 36 19.76 -0.50 11.20
C ARG A 36 21.25 -0.82 11.35
N LYS A 37 21.67 -2.02 10.93
CA LYS A 37 23.07 -2.45 11.01
C LYS A 37 24.01 -1.53 10.23
N ALA A 38 23.62 -1.15 9.01
CA ALA A 38 24.41 -0.23 8.21
C ALA A 38 24.44 1.19 8.82
N PHE A 39 23.33 1.64 9.39
CA PHE A 39 23.21 2.95 10.01
C PHE A 39 24.06 3.07 11.28
N GLU A 40 24.04 2.03 12.13
CA GLU A 40 24.89 1.96 13.32
C GLU A 40 26.38 2.01 12.97
N LYS A 41 26.79 1.36 11.88
CA LYS A 41 28.17 1.42 11.38
C LYS A 41 28.59 2.83 10.97
N ALA A 42 27.67 3.68 10.51
CA ALA A 42 27.96 5.07 10.19
C ALA A 42 28.16 5.94 11.44
N GLY A 43 27.82 5.45 12.64
CA GLY A 43 28.04 6.17 13.90
C GLY A 43 27.35 7.54 13.89
N ASN A 44 28.08 8.59 14.27
CA ASN A 44 27.59 9.99 14.29
C ASN A 44 27.89 10.78 13.00
N ASP A 45 28.37 10.13 11.93
CA ASP A 45 28.59 10.80 10.64
C ASP A 45 27.25 11.01 9.92
N GLU A 46 26.69 12.21 10.01
CA GLU A 46 25.41 12.56 9.38
C GLU A 46 25.40 12.34 7.86
N ARG A 47 26.52 12.62 7.17
CA ARG A 47 26.62 12.38 5.72
C ARG A 47 26.67 10.88 5.43
N GLY A 48 27.41 10.13 6.23
CA GLY A 48 27.46 8.67 6.21
C GLY A 48 26.08 8.06 6.43
N GLN A 49 25.36 8.50 7.46
CA GLN A 49 23.98 8.08 7.75
C GLN A 49 23.05 8.37 6.57
N MET A 50 23.12 9.58 5.99
CA MET A 50 22.33 9.93 4.82
C MET A 50 22.63 8.99 3.63
N ASN A 51 23.91 8.74 3.36
CA ASN A 51 24.33 7.84 2.29
C ASN A 51 23.86 6.40 2.51
N VAL A 52 23.95 5.89 3.73
CA VAL A 52 23.47 4.55 4.09
C VAL A 52 21.97 4.42 3.82
N ARG A 53 21.16 5.40 4.26
CA ARG A 53 19.71 5.39 3.99
C ARG A 53 19.43 5.35 2.50
N HIS A 54 20.10 6.20 1.71
CA HIS A 54 19.92 6.22 0.24
C HIS A 54 20.34 4.90 -0.42
N GLN A 55 21.47 4.32 0.00
CA GLN A 55 21.96 3.05 -0.54
C GLN A 55 21.04 1.88 -0.21
N ALA A 56 20.48 1.83 1.01
CA ALA A 56 19.56 0.79 1.43
C ALA A 56 18.18 0.92 0.74
N CYS A 57 17.66 2.14 0.62
CA CYS A 57 16.33 2.39 0.05
C CYS A 57 16.29 2.22 -1.48
N PHE A 58 17.37 2.62 -2.18
CA PHE A 58 17.35 2.71 -3.65
C PHE A 58 17.02 1.39 -4.37
N PRO A 59 17.60 0.22 -4.02
CA PRO A 59 17.26 -1.06 -4.67
C PRO A 59 15.78 -1.44 -4.56
N VAL A 60 15.10 -0.96 -3.52
CA VAL A 60 13.66 -1.17 -3.31
C VAL A 60 12.84 -0.12 -4.06
N GLN A 61 13.25 1.14 -4.02
CA GLN A 61 12.53 2.25 -4.65
C GLN A 61 12.56 2.16 -6.17
N ALA A 62 13.73 1.91 -6.77
CA ALA A 62 13.93 1.96 -8.21
C ALA A 62 12.94 1.10 -9.02
N PRO A 63 12.72 -0.20 -8.73
CA PRO A 63 11.74 -1.00 -9.45
C PRO A 63 10.29 -0.57 -9.18
N ILE A 64 10.00 -0.05 -7.98
CA ILE A 64 8.64 0.41 -7.63
C ILE A 64 8.32 1.68 -8.41
N VAL A 65 9.14 2.73 -8.32
CA VAL A 65 8.84 4.02 -8.98
C VAL A 65 8.79 3.90 -10.51
N LYS A 66 9.55 2.96 -11.09
CA LYS A 66 9.48 2.62 -12.51
C LYS A 66 8.08 2.19 -12.95
N ARG A 67 7.34 1.46 -12.11
CA ARG A 67 5.97 1.04 -12.41
C ARG A 67 4.99 2.22 -12.57
N PHE A 68 5.35 3.38 -12.01
CA PHE A 68 4.54 4.59 -12.04
C PHE A 68 5.11 5.66 -12.99
N GLY A 69 6.02 5.27 -13.87
CA GLY A 69 6.56 6.12 -14.93
C GLY A 69 7.83 6.88 -14.57
N PHE A 70 8.33 6.80 -13.34
CA PHE A 70 9.57 7.47 -12.96
C PHE A 70 10.80 6.68 -13.42
N GLU A 71 11.89 7.39 -13.71
CA GLU A 71 13.17 6.76 -14.02
C GLU A 71 13.68 5.95 -12.80
N PRO A 72 14.20 4.72 -12.99
CA PRO A 72 14.79 3.91 -11.92
C PRO A 72 16.21 4.43 -11.57
N THR A 73 16.33 5.73 -11.35
CA THR A 73 17.57 6.45 -11.00
C THR A 73 17.36 7.23 -9.71
N ARG A 74 18.45 7.69 -9.07
CA ARG A 74 18.33 8.53 -7.87
C ARG A 74 17.51 9.80 -8.13
N ALA A 75 17.68 10.40 -9.32
CA ALA A 75 16.90 11.56 -9.74
C ALA A 75 15.42 11.22 -9.93
N GLY A 76 15.09 10.09 -10.55
CA GLY A 76 13.70 9.66 -10.72
C GLY A 76 13.01 9.32 -9.39
N VAL A 77 13.71 8.66 -8.46
CA VAL A 77 13.23 8.42 -7.09
C VAL A 77 12.96 9.74 -6.36
N TRP A 78 13.88 10.70 -6.45
CA TRP A 78 13.70 12.03 -5.86
C TRP A 78 12.49 12.76 -6.46
N ARG A 79 12.31 12.72 -7.79
CA ARG A 79 11.13 13.28 -8.45
C ARG A 79 9.84 12.60 -7.98
N CYS A 80 9.84 11.28 -7.77
CA CYS A 80 8.71 10.57 -7.20
C CYS A 80 8.38 11.04 -5.77
N GLN A 81 9.40 11.24 -4.94
CA GLN A 81 9.22 11.80 -3.60
C GLN A 81 8.60 13.20 -3.68
N LEU A 82 9.14 14.10 -4.49
CA LEU A 82 8.56 15.44 -4.68
C LEU A 82 7.13 15.40 -5.20
N ALA A 83 6.80 14.47 -6.10
CA ALA A 83 5.44 14.31 -6.61
C ALA A 83 4.46 13.95 -5.50
N LEU A 84 4.86 13.16 -4.49
CA LEU A 84 4.01 12.82 -3.35
C LEU A 84 3.83 13.98 -2.35
N GLU A 85 4.71 14.98 -2.36
CA GLU A 85 4.70 16.11 -1.42
C GLU A 85 3.88 17.31 -1.92
N THR A 86 3.19 17.19 -3.07
CA THR A 86 2.32 18.27 -3.57
C THR A 86 1.16 18.52 -2.61
N GLU A 87 0.71 19.77 -2.52
CA GLU A 87 -0.36 20.18 -1.62
C GLU A 87 -1.65 19.37 -1.84
N ASP A 88 -2.07 19.20 -3.09
CA ASP A 88 -3.27 18.43 -3.45
C ASP A 88 -3.21 16.97 -2.98
N LEU A 89 -2.04 16.33 -3.09
CA LEU A 89 -1.88 14.95 -2.66
C LEU A 89 -1.73 14.85 -1.15
N GLN A 90 -1.05 15.79 -0.50
CA GLN A 90 -0.91 15.83 0.95
C GLN A 90 -2.22 16.22 1.65
N ALA A 91 -3.17 16.85 0.96
CA ALA A 91 -4.54 17.04 1.45
C ALA A 91 -5.28 15.69 1.66
N ILE A 92 -4.82 14.61 1.00
CA ILE A 92 -5.39 13.27 1.12
C ILE A 92 -4.81 12.58 2.37
N PRO A 93 -5.63 12.22 3.38
CA PRO A 93 -5.14 11.66 4.63
C PRO A 93 -4.30 10.39 4.46
N GLU A 94 -4.67 9.50 3.54
CA GLU A 94 -3.97 8.24 3.29
C GLU A 94 -2.57 8.48 2.72
N VAL A 95 -2.44 9.45 1.80
CA VAL A 95 -1.14 9.83 1.23
C VAL A 95 -0.26 10.44 2.31
N ARG A 96 -0.79 11.39 3.08
CA ARG A 96 -0.07 12.05 4.18
C ARG A 96 0.41 11.06 5.24
N LYS A 97 -0.45 10.15 5.68
CA LYS A 97 -0.08 9.09 6.64
C LYS A 97 1.01 8.18 6.07
N GLY A 98 0.86 7.79 4.80
CA GLY A 98 1.86 6.98 4.09
C GLY A 98 3.22 7.67 4.00
N THR A 99 3.29 8.94 3.61
CA THR A 99 4.56 9.67 3.50
C THR A 99 5.22 9.87 4.87
N VAL A 100 4.46 10.15 5.92
CA VAL A 100 4.96 10.20 7.31
C VAL A 100 5.56 8.85 7.72
N LEU A 101 4.86 7.74 7.43
CA LEU A 101 5.32 6.40 7.72
C LEU A 101 6.62 6.06 6.98
N LEU A 102 6.71 6.37 5.68
CA LEU A 102 7.92 6.12 4.87
C LEU A 102 9.15 6.88 5.40
N ARG A 103 8.96 8.13 5.84
CA ARG A 103 10.04 8.91 6.46
C ARG A 103 10.52 8.28 7.77
N TRP A 104 9.62 7.70 8.55
CA TRP A 104 9.97 6.99 9.78
C TRP A 104 10.67 5.65 9.49
N LEU A 105 10.14 4.87 8.53
CA LEU A 105 10.68 3.55 8.16
C LEU A 105 12.08 3.60 7.53
N SER A 106 12.43 4.70 6.86
CA SER A 106 13.72 4.86 6.19
C SER A 106 14.80 5.52 7.05
N ASP A 107 14.49 5.89 8.30
CA ASP A 107 15.39 6.65 9.16
C ASP A 107 15.46 6.06 10.58
N PRO A 108 16.50 5.26 10.88
CA PRO A 108 16.70 4.67 12.21
C PRO A 108 16.79 5.70 13.34
N SER A 109 17.25 6.93 13.09
CA SER A 109 17.24 7.98 14.13
C SER A 109 15.82 8.38 14.50
N ARG A 110 14.91 8.48 13.52
CA ARG A 110 13.49 8.74 13.78
C ARG A 110 12.81 7.59 14.52
N GLN A 111 13.18 6.34 14.21
CA GLN A 111 12.67 5.17 14.91
C GLN A 111 13.05 5.13 16.39
N LYS A 112 14.22 5.70 16.74
CA LYS A 112 14.67 5.81 18.15
C LYS A 112 13.97 6.92 18.93
N LEU A 113 13.48 7.96 18.24
CA LEU A 113 12.88 9.14 18.89
C LEU A 113 11.45 8.92 19.38
N GLY A 114 10.74 7.92 18.86
CA GLY A 114 9.35 7.71 19.23
C GLY A 114 8.71 6.50 18.56
N PRO A 115 7.45 6.19 18.95
CA PRO A 115 6.74 5.05 18.41
C PRO A 115 6.52 5.18 16.90
N ALA A 116 6.18 4.05 16.28
CA ALA A 116 5.83 4.05 14.88
C ALA A 116 4.58 4.91 14.62
N PRO A 117 4.52 5.66 13.51
CA PRO A 117 3.33 6.40 13.10
C PRO A 117 2.15 5.47 12.79
N ALA A 118 0.93 6.03 12.82
CA ALA A 118 -0.27 5.33 12.41
C ALA A 118 -0.15 4.73 11.00
N GLY A 119 -0.59 3.49 10.82
CA GLY A 119 -0.46 2.73 9.58
C GLY A 119 0.79 1.85 9.52
N TYR A 120 1.69 1.90 10.53
CA TYR A 120 2.77 0.91 10.63
C TYR A 120 2.24 -0.47 11.02
N ASP A 121 1.24 -0.53 11.90
CA ASP A 121 0.50 -1.72 12.30
C ASP A 121 0.10 -2.59 11.08
N ARG A 122 -0.39 -1.98 10.00
CA ARG A 122 -0.71 -2.65 8.73
C ARG A 122 0.46 -3.40 8.08
N TYR A 123 1.68 -2.90 8.21
CA TYR A 123 2.86 -3.39 7.47
C TYR A 123 3.94 -4.01 8.35
N GLY A 124 3.94 -3.72 9.65
CA GLY A 124 4.95 -4.11 10.61
C GLY A 124 4.89 -5.61 10.97
N PRO A 125 5.84 -6.05 11.83
CA PRO A 125 5.87 -7.39 12.40
C PRO A 125 4.51 -7.82 12.93
N ARG A 126 4.18 -9.11 12.80
CA ARG A 126 2.87 -9.66 13.15
C ARG A 126 2.50 -9.38 14.62
N GLU A 127 3.48 -9.29 15.51
CA GLU A 127 3.28 -8.99 16.94
C GLU A 127 2.83 -7.54 17.19
N LEU A 128 3.05 -6.62 16.24
CA LEU A 128 2.64 -5.21 16.30
C LEU A 128 1.36 -4.92 15.53
N ARG A 129 0.75 -5.95 14.90
CA ARG A 129 -0.61 -5.90 14.33
C ARG A 129 -1.62 -5.98 15.48
N ALA A 130 -1.64 -4.96 16.32
CA ALA A 130 -2.68 -4.81 17.32
C ALA A 130 -3.97 -4.37 16.62
N ASN A 131 -4.72 -5.36 16.10
CA ASN A 131 -6.19 -5.42 16.15
C ASN A 131 -6.69 -6.66 15.41
N GLU A 132 -7.33 -7.56 16.17
CA GLU A 132 -8.13 -8.68 15.67
C GLU A 132 -9.37 -8.22 14.87
N GLU A 133 -9.63 -6.90 14.78
CA GLU A 133 -10.81 -6.32 14.13
C GLU A 133 -10.63 -5.99 12.63
N THR A 134 -9.42 -5.77 12.10
CA THR A 134 -9.26 -5.37 10.69
C THR A 134 -9.18 -6.53 9.72
N GLY A 135 -9.00 -7.78 10.21
CA GLY A 135 -8.88 -8.99 9.40
C GLY A 135 -7.88 -8.89 8.24
N GLU A 136 -6.91 -7.97 8.30
CA GLU A 136 -5.97 -7.73 7.21
C GLU A 136 -5.10 -8.98 6.96
N GLY A 137 -5.13 -9.46 5.71
CA GLY A 137 -4.50 -10.72 5.32
C GLY A 137 -5.43 -11.94 5.35
N ARG A 138 -6.68 -11.81 5.81
CA ARG A 138 -7.67 -12.88 5.70
C ARG A 138 -7.98 -13.17 4.24
N LEU A 139 -8.06 -14.44 3.89
CA LEU A 139 -8.45 -14.85 2.54
C LEU A 139 -9.95 -15.01 2.44
N TRP A 140 -10.53 -14.50 1.35
CA TRP A 140 -11.95 -14.61 1.05
C TRP A 140 -12.13 -15.23 -0.32
N VAL A 141 -13.12 -16.10 -0.44
CA VAL A 141 -13.56 -16.66 -1.72
C VAL A 141 -14.92 -16.11 -2.11
N VAL A 142 -15.10 -15.78 -3.39
CA VAL A 142 -16.41 -15.40 -3.93
C VAL A 142 -17.29 -16.64 -4.05
N THR A 143 -18.38 -16.68 -3.29
CA THR A 143 -19.38 -17.75 -3.32
C THR A 143 -20.69 -17.35 -4.01
N GLY A 144 -20.92 -16.04 -4.18
CA GLY A 144 -22.14 -15.49 -4.78
C GLY A 144 -21.97 -14.92 -6.19
N GLY A 145 -23.07 -14.42 -6.75
CA GLY A 145 -23.06 -13.69 -8.04
C GLY A 145 -22.96 -14.56 -9.29
N ALA A 146 -22.92 -15.90 -9.18
CA ALA A 146 -22.79 -16.80 -10.32
C ALA A 146 -23.84 -16.55 -11.44
N ALA A 147 -25.10 -16.31 -11.06
CA ALA A 147 -26.18 -15.99 -12.00
C ALA A 147 -25.96 -14.70 -12.81
N HIS A 148 -25.06 -13.83 -12.37
CA HIS A 148 -24.75 -12.53 -12.98
C HIS A 148 -23.28 -12.41 -13.42
N GLY A 149 -22.56 -13.53 -13.52
CA GLY A 149 -21.15 -13.56 -13.92
C GLY A 149 -20.17 -13.02 -12.86
N GLY A 150 -20.57 -12.96 -11.59
CA GLY A 150 -19.74 -12.49 -10.48
C GLY A 150 -20.32 -11.30 -9.71
N ILE A 151 -19.55 -10.83 -8.73
CA ILE A 151 -19.94 -9.75 -7.83
C ILE A 151 -19.46 -8.38 -8.34
N VAL A 152 -20.27 -7.35 -8.11
CA VAL A 152 -19.96 -5.97 -8.52
C VAL A 152 -18.77 -5.46 -7.73
N VAL A 153 -17.75 -4.98 -8.43
CA VAL A 153 -16.60 -4.31 -7.83
C VAL A 153 -16.77 -2.81 -8.03
N ARG A 154 -16.56 -2.03 -6.96
CA ARG A 154 -16.60 -0.57 -6.99
C ARG A 154 -15.22 0.04 -6.75
N GLN A 155 -14.99 1.23 -7.31
CA GLN A 155 -13.74 1.97 -7.12
C GLN A 155 -13.55 2.47 -5.68
N GLY A 156 -14.63 2.68 -4.93
CA GLY A 156 -14.56 3.15 -3.56
C GLY A 156 -15.51 2.40 -2.62
N LYS A 157 -15.31 2.64 -1.32
CA LYS A 157 -16.11 2.07 -0.24
C LYS A 157 -17.60 2.39 -0.39
N GLU A 158 -17.92 3.61 -0.79
CA GLU A 158 -19.31 4.06 -0.88
C GLU A 158 -20.07 3.35 -2.01
N MET A 159 -21.35 3.05 -1.78
CA MET A 159 -22.24 2.44 -2.78
C MET A 159 -22.49 3.37 -3.98
N ALA A 160 -22.34 4.68 -3.81
CA ALA A 160 -22.46 5.66 -4.88
C ALA A 160 -21.23 5.72 -5.81
N THR A 161 -20.14 5.03 -5.47
CA THR A 161 -18.91 5.07 -6.29
C THR A 161 -19.06 4.24 -7.56
N LYS A 162 -18.33 4.65 -8.61
CA LYS A 162 -18.38 4.04 -9.94
C LYS A 162 -18.07 2.54 -9.85
N GLU A 163 -18.93 1.75 -10.49
CA GLU A 163 -18.71 0.32 -10.70
C GLU A 163 -17.57 0.13 -11.71
N LEU A 164 -16.69 -0.82 -11.42
CA LEU A 164 -15.73 -1.29 -12.40
C LEU A 164 -16.46 -2.08 -13.48
N ILE A 165 -15.96 -1.98 -14.71
CA ILE A 165 -16.53 -2.64 -15.88
C ILE A 165 -16.51 -4.16 -15.70
N ARG A 166 -15.49 -4.69 -15.02
CA ARG A 166 -15.33 -6.12 -14.75
C ARG A 166 -15.80 -6.46 -13.34
N ARG A 167 -16.50 -7.59 -13.22
CA ARG A 167 -16.94 -8.19 -11.97
C ARG A 167 -15.87 -9.12 -11.42
N LEU A 168 -15.91 -9.38 -10.11
CA LEU A 168 -15.09 -10.40 -9.50
C LEU A 168 -15.83 -11.74 -9.59
N GLY A 169 -15.24 -12.70 -10.31
CA GLY A 169 -15.90 -13.96 -10.68
C GLY A 169 -16.12 -14.90 -9.49
N PRO A 170 -17.07 -15.84 -9.59
CA PRO A 170 -17.26 -16.89 -8.59
C PRO A 170 -16.00 -17.76 -8.47
N GLY A 171 -15.64 -18.14 -7.25
CA GLY A 171 -14.41 -18.87 -6.94
C GLY A 171 -13.14 -18.03 -6.90
N ALA A 172 -13.19 -16.73 -7.23
CA ALA A 172 -12.03 -15.86 -7.08
C ALA A 172 -11.63 -15.73 -5.60
N VAL A 173 -10.32 -15.81 -5.35
CA VAL A 173 -9.72 -15.70 -4.02
C VAL A 173 -9.07 -14.33 -3.89
N VAL A 174 -9.38 -13.66 -2.77
CA VAL A 174 -8.90 -12.31 -2.51
C VAL A 174 -8.39 -12.16 -1.08
N GLU A 175 -7.40 -11.31 -0.90
CA GLU A 175 -6.85 -10.89 0.38
C GLU A 175 -7.64 -9.68 0.89
N GLN A 176 -8.12 -9.74 2.13
CA GLN A 176 -8.77 -8.62 2.82
C GLN A 176 -7.75 -7.51 3.08
N ALA A 177 -8.00 -6.35 2.47
CA ALA A 177 -7.25 -5.13 2.70
C ALA A 177 -7.96 -4.19 3.68
N ASP A 178 -9.30 -4.24 3.74
CA ASP A 178 -10.12 -3.51 4.71
C ASP A 178 -11.52 -4.14 4.75
N LEU A 179 -12.22 -4.09 5.88
CA LEU A 179 -13.60 -4.53 6.00
C LEU A 179 -14.38 -3.58 6.90
N GLU A 180 -15.33 -2.86 6.32
CA GLU A 180 -16.12 -1.89 7.07
C GLU A 180 -17.59 -1.93 6.65
N GLY A 181 -18.50 -2.12 7.61
CA GLY A 181 -19.94 -2.12 7.34
C GLY A 181 -20.39 -3.13 6.28
N GLY A 182 -19.72 -4.28 6.18
CA GLY A 182 -19.98 -5.30 5.16
C GLY A 182 -19.41 -4.99 3.77
N ARG A 183 -18.57 -3.96 3.64
CA ARG A 183 -17.81 -3.66 2.43
C ARG A 183 -16.37 -4.11 2.60
N LEU A 184 -15.96 -5.05 1.75
CA LEU A 184 -14.61 -5.59 1.72
C LEU A 184 -13.80 -4.85 0.66
N HIS A 185 -12.75 -4.16 1.08
CA HIS A 185 -11.67 -3.77 0.18
C HIS A 185 -10.73 -4.95 0.04
N TYR A 186 -10.40 -5.31 -1.20
CA TYR A 186 -9.62 -6.51 -1.45
C TYR A 186 -8.47 -6.28 -2.41
N ARG A 187 -7.50 -7.20 -2.35
CA ARG A 187 -6.52 -7.45 -3.42
C ARG A 187 -6.71 -8.86 -3.94
N LYS A 188 -6.84 -9.04 -5.25
CA LYS A 188 -7.03 -10.36 -5.83
C LYS A 188 -5.76 -11.20 -5.68
N VAL A 189 -5.93 -12.44 -5.27
CA VAL A 189 -4.88 -13.45 -5.19
C VAL A 189 -4.99 -14.38 -6.39
N GLU A 190 -6.19 -14.88 -6.67
CA GLU A 190 -6.45 -15.83 -7.76
C GLU A 190 -7.87 -15.66 -8.32
N GLY A 191 -8.08 -16.07 -9.57
CA GLY A 191 -9.38 -16.10 -10.24
C GLY A 191 -9.65 -14.91 -11.16
N ASP A 192 -10.90 -14.82 -11.63
CA ASP A 192 -11.30 -13.82 -12.64
C ASP A 192 -11.80 -12.52 -12.01
N GLY A 193 -11.48 -11.39 -12.65
CA GLY A 193 -11.91 -10.06 -12.22
C GLY A 193 -10.77 -9.08 -11.93
N PRO A 194 -11.09 -7.87 -11.45
CA PRO A 194 -10.12 -6.83 -11.12
C PRO A 194 -9.12 -7.23 -10.03
N ASP A 195 -7.90 -6.67 -10.08
CA ASP A 195 -6.86 -6.97 -9.09
C ASP A 195 -7.09 -6.30 -7.73
N TYR A 196 -7.96 -5.29 -7.69
CA TYR A 196 -8.34 -4.57 -6.47
C TYR A 196 -9.71 -3.94 -6.62
N GLY A 197 -10.34 -3.65 -5.47
CA GLY A 197 -11.54 -2.84 -5.41
C GLY A 197 -12.37 -3.12 -4.16
N TRP A 198 -13.57 -2.57 -4.14
CA TRP A 198 -14.52 -2.74 -3.05
C TRP A 198 -15.70 -3.60 -3.47
N VAL A 199 -16.03 -4.61 -2.68
CA VAL A 199 -17.18 -5.51 -2.88
C VAL A 199 -18.03 -5.56 -1.62
N SER A 200 -19.25 -6.06 -1.73
CA SER A 200 -20.09 -6.37 -0.56
C SER A 200 -19.90 -7.83 -0.15
N VAL A 201 -19.72 -8.09 1.13
CA VAL A 201 -19.62 -9.47 1.65
C VAL A 201 -20.96 -10.21 1.61
N SER A 202 -22.07 -9.47 1.63
CA SER A 202 -23.43 -9.98 1.49
C SER A 202 -24.32 -9.03 0.68
N ALA A 203 -25.39 -9.57 0.09
CA ALA A 203 -26.42 -8.79 -0.59
C ALA A 203 -27.78 -9.44 -0.36
N ALA A 204 -28.79 -8.64 0.00
CA ALA A 204 -30.15 -9.10 0.32
C ALA A 204 -30.17 -10.29 1.31
N GLY A 205 -29.32 -10.23 2.34
CA GLY A 205 -29.20 -11.28 3.37
C GLY A 205 -28.48 -12.56 2.93
N LYS A 206 -28.03 -12.66 1.67
CA LYS A 206 -27.26 -13.82 1.18
C LYS A 206 -25.76 -13.49 1.20
N PRO A 207 -24.90 -14.40 1.71
CA PRO A 207 -23.46 -14.22 1.64
C PRO A 207 -23.00 -14.27 0.18
N LEU A 208 -22.18 -13.30 -0.21
CA LEU A 208 -21.51 -13.25 -1.51
C LEU A 208 -20.05 -13.70 -1.42
N MET A 209 -19.48 -13.62 -0.22
CA MET A 209 -18.11 -14.00 0.07
C MET A 209 -18.06 -14.86 1.32
N ARG A 210 -17.08 -15.75 1.38
CA ARG A 210 -16.80 -16.59 2.53
C ARG A 210 -15.35 -16.43 2.94
N CYS A 211 -15.11 -16.17 4.22
CA CYS A 211 -13.77 -16.18 4.80
C CYS A 211 -13.21 -17.62 4.76
N LEU A 212 -11.96 -17.78 4.34
CA LEU A 212 -11.28 -19.08 4.26
C LEU A 212 -10.52 -19.44 5.54
N ASP A 213 -10.34 -18.48 6.46
CA ASP A 213 -9.60 -18.67 7.72
C ASP A 213 -10.49 -19.04 8.91
N GLU A 214 -11.81 -19.08 8.73
CA GLU A 214 -12.79 -19.52 9.74
C GLU A 214 -13.32 -20.90 9.32
N GLU A 215 -12.86 -21.96 10.00
CA GLU A 215 -13.48 -23.30 10.01
C GLU A 215 -14.58 -23.38 11.07
#